data_AF-A0A285CRY9-F1
#
_entry.id   AF-A0A285CRY9-F1
#
_cell.length_a   1.000
_cell.length_b   1.000
_cell.length_c   1.000
_cell.angle_alpha   90.00
_cell.angle_beta   90.00
_cell.angle_gamma   90.00
#
_symmetry.space_group_name_H-M   'P 1'
#
loop_
_entity.id
_entity.type
_entity.pdbx_description
1 polymer ?
#
loop_
_entity_poly.entity_id
_entity_poly.type
_entity_poly.pdbx_seq_one_letter_code
_entity_poly.pdbx_strand_id
1 'polypeptide(L)'
;MCDKHIEVFTSLLREDDLPSPTTYESEVTNSTTPPFSDKMMMFFIMSLGSVFISRYGTAIGLCNRRDIGLHFTRLLAESAKYLEDAVNIMIKNGWMEQPPQATVRNTLAENR
;
A
#
# COMPACT_ATOMS: atom_id res chain seq x y z
N MET A 1 10.76 -2.14 -3.85
CA MET A 1 9.38 -2.66 -3.72
C MET A 1 8.70 -2.70 -5.08
N CYS A 2 8.49 -1.55 -5.74
CA CYS A 2 7.85 -1.49 -7.05
C CYS A 2 8.54 -2.37 -8.10
N ASP A 3 9.87 -2.34 -8.21
CA ASP A 3 10.61 -3.12 -9.21
C ASP A 3 10.36 -4.62 -9.07
N LYS A 4 10.29 -5.12 -7.82
CA LYS A 4 9.95 -6.52 -7.54
C LYS A 4 8.53 -6.87 -7.99
N HIS A 5 7.57 -5.98 -7.81
CA HIS A 5 6.20 -6.22 -8.27
C HIS A 5 6.15 -6.26 -9.80
N ILE A 6 6.83 -5.30 -10.46
CA ILE A 6 6.95 -5.25 -11.92
C ILE A 6 7.59 -6.54 -12.42
N GLU A 7 8.73 -6.95 -11.87
CA GLU A 7 9.45 -8.16 -12.28
C GLU A 7 8.57 -9.43 -12.18
N VAL A 8 7.82 -9.58 -11.09
CA VAL A 8 6.92 -10.73 -10.90
C VAL A 8 5.84 -10.77 -11.97
N PHE A 9 5.13 -9.66 -12.20
CA PHE A 9 4.03 -9.64 -13.16
C PHE A 9 4.51 -9.64 -14.62
N THR A 10 5.63 -8.99 -14.92
CA THR A 10 6.25 -9.04 -16.24
C THR A 10 6.76 -10.44 -16.56
N SER A 11 7.31 -11.17 -15.58
CA SER A 11 7.71 -12.58 -15.77
C SER A 11 6.50 -13.46 -16.06
N LEU A 12 5.40 -13.31 -15.30
CA LEU A 12 4.15 -14.03 -15.55
C LEU A 12 3.58 -13.75 -16.96
N LEU A 13 3.60 -12.48 -17.41
CA LEU A 13 3.15 -12.14 -18.76
C LEU A 13 4.05 -12.78 -19.82
N ARG A 14 5.37 -12.76 -19.63
CA ARG A 14 6.32 -13.37 -20.57
C ARG A 14 6.17 -14.89 -20.65
N GLU A 15 5.88 -15.56 -19.54
CA GLU A 15 5.62 -17.01 -19.51
C GLU A 15 4.40 -17.40 -20.35
N ASP A 16 3.39 -16.52 -20.40
CA ASP A 16 2.17 -16.69 -21.19
C ASP A 16 2.27 -16.04 -22.60
N ASP A 17 3.48 -15.68 -23.06
CA ASP A 17 3.75 -15.01 -24.35
C ASP A 17 2.98 -13.68 -24.55
N LEU A 18 2.68 -12.98 -23.45
CA LEU A 18 1.98 -11.69 -23.44
C LEU A 18 2.94 -10.50 -23.36
N PRO A 19 2.63 -9.38 -24.04
CA PRO A 19 3.44 -8.18 -23.94
C PRO A 19 3.32 -7.54 -22.56
N SER A 20 4.46 -7.14 -21.99
CA SER A 20 4.49 -6.31 -20.79
C SER A 20 4.18 -4.85 -21.13
N PRO A 21 3.44 -4.11 -20.28
CA PRO A 21 3.27 -2.68 -20.44
C PRO A 21 4.60 -1.93 -20.31
N THR A 22 4.69 -0.76 -20.95
CA THR A 22 5.83 0.16 -20.86
C THR A 22 5.97 0.71 -19.44
N THR A 23 7.20 0.82 -18.95
CA THR A 23 7.49 1.43 -17.64
C THR A 23 7.57 2.95 -17.75
N TYR A 24 7.30 3.65 -16.65
CA TYR A 24 7.35 5.13 -16.57
C TYR A 24 8.71 5.63 -16.05
N GLU A 25 9.79 4.85 -16.21
CA GLU A 25 11.12 5.21 -15.72
C GLU A 25 11.64 6.51 -16.38
N SER A 26 11.25 6.77 -17.62
CA SER A 26 11.59 8.01 -18.34
C SER A 26 11.01 9.27 -17.71
N GLU A 27 9.92 9.14 -16.95
CA GLU A 27 9.21 10.26 -16.33
C GLU A 27 9.84 10.66 -14.97
N VAL A 28 10.78 9.88 -14.47
CA VAL A 28 11.47 10.16 -13.20
C VAL A 28 12.51 11.25 -13.41
N THR A 29 12.36 12.36 -12.69
CA THR A 29 13.32 13.48 -12.75
C THR A 29 14.44 13.31 -11.72
N ASN A 30 15.62 13.87 -11.99
CA ASN A 30 16.76 13.89 -11.07
C ASN A 30 16.63 14.98 -9.97
N SER A 31 15.41 15.49 -9.73
CA SER A 31 15.20 16.53 -8.72
C SER A 31 15.37 15.97 -7.31
N THR A 32 16.20 16.62 -6.50
CA THR A 32 16.35 16.32 -5.07
C THR A 32 15.49 17.25 -4.20
N THR A 33 14.88 18.27 -4.79
CA THR A 33 14.00 19.20 -4.09
C THR A 33 12.60 18.61 -3.98
N PRO A 34 12.06 18.41 -2.75
CA PRO A 34 10.71 17.90 -2.56
C PRO A 34 9.67 18.87 -3.15
N PRO A 35 8.70 18.38 -3.95
CA PRO A 35 7.67 19.24 -4.56
C PRO A 35 6.61 19.70 -3.55
N PHE A 36 6.44 18.98 -2.43
CA PHE A 36 5.47 19.26 -1.37
C PHE A 36 6.11 19.04 0.00
N SER A 37 5.38 19.40 1.06
CA SER A 37 5.81 19.13 2.44
C SER A 37 5.80 17.63 2.76
N ASP A 38 6.65 17.21 3.70
CA ASP A 38 6.73 15.81 4.16
C ASP A 38 5.36 15.27 4.59
N LYS A 39 4.57 16.08 5.30
CA LYS A 39 3.20 15.71 5.71
C LYS A 39 2.30 15.41 4.50
N MET A 40 2.33 16.26 3.47
CA MET A 40 1.51 16.07 2.27
C MET A 40 2.00 14.88 1.43
N MET A 41 3.32 14.68 1.33
CA MET A 41 3.90 13.52 0.66
C MET A 41 3.52 12.20 1.36
N MET A 42 3.61 12.16 2.70
CA MET A 42 3.19 10.99 3.48
C MET A 42 1.68 10.71 3.34
N PHE A 43 0.85 11.76 3.29
CA PHE A 43 -0.58 11.60 3.00
C PHE A 43 -0.83 10.94 1.63
N PHE A 44 -0.09 11.32 0.59
CA PHE A 44 -0.19 10.67 -0.72
C PHE A 44 0.26 9.21 -0.69
N ILE A 45 1.37 8.90 -0.01
CA ILE A 45 1.84 7.50 0.16
C ILE A 45 0.74 6.63 0.78
N MET A 46 0.10 7.13 1.84
CA MET A 46 -0.98 6.41 2.53
C MET A 46 -2.24 6.25 1.69
N SER A 47 -2.63 7.32 1.00
CA SER A 47 -3.82 7.31 0.14
C SER A 47 -3.65 6.33 -1.02
N LEU A 48 -2.52 6.41 -1.73
CA LEU A 48 -2.18 5.51 -2.83
C LEU A 48 -2.00 4.07 -2.33
N GLY A 49 -1.34 3.89 -1.18
CA GLY A 49 -1.18 2.58 -0.57
C GLY A 49 -2.51 1.91 -0.19
N SER A 50 -3.47 2.68 0.33
CA SER A 50 -4.80 2.17 0.66
C SER A 50 -5.56 1.71 -0.59
N VAL A 51 -5.49 2.50 -1.67
CA VAL A 51 -6.06 2.12 -2.98
C VAL A 51 -5.39 0.85 -3.49
N PHE A 52 -4.07 0.75 -3.38
CA PHE A 52 -3.29 -0.40 -3.84
C PHE A 52 -3.67 -1.69 -3.09
N ILE A 53 -3.73 -1.66 -1.76
CA ILE A 53 -4.20 -2.79 -0.93
C ILE A 53 -5.59 -3.24 -1.37
N SER A 54 -6.52 -2.29 -1.55
CA SER A 54 -7.89 -2.58 -1.98
C SER A 54 -7.93 -3.26 -3.36
N ARG A 55 -7.09 -2.79 -4.31
CA ARG A 55 -6.97 -3.39 -5.64
C ARG A 55 -6.44 -4.81 -5.58
N TYR A 56 -5.43 -5.10 -4.77
CA TYR A 56 -4.93 -6.47 -4.58
C TYR A 56 -5.95 -7.37 -3.90
N GLY A 57 -6.65 -6.88 -2.86
CA GLY A 57 -7.74 -7.64 -2.25
C GLY A 57 -8.84 -8.00 -3.25
N THR A 58 -9.23 -7.04 -4.10
CA THR A 58 -10.19 -7.27 -5.19
C THR A 58 -9.66 -8.30 -6.20
N ALA A 59 -8.38 -8.16 -6.61
CA ALA A 59 -7.76 -9.10 -7.55
C ALA A 59 -7.73 -10.53 -7.00
N ILE A 60 -7.42 -10.71 -5.71
CA ILE A 60 -7.45 -12.02 -5.05
C ILE A 60 -8.86 -12.62 -5.09
N GLY A 61 -9.89 -11.83 -4.80
CA GLY A 61 -11.28 -12.29 -4.81
C GLY A 61 -11.82 -12.67 -6.20
N LEU A 62 -11.26 -12.07 -7.26
CA LEU A 62 -11.67 -12.33 -8.66
C LEU A 62 -10.77 -13.34 -9.38
N CYS A 63 -9.59 -13.63 -8.85
CA CYS A 63 -8.61 -14.49 -9.52
C CYS A 63 -8.92 -15.97 -9.26
N ASN A 64 -9.31 -16.69 -10.32
CA ASN A 64 -9.52 -18.14 -10.26
C ASN A 64 -8.20 -18.94 -10.43
N ARG A 65 -7.12 -18.29 -10.85
CA ARG A 65 -5.79 -18.88 -11.07
C ARG A 65 -4.98 -18.87 -9.77
N ARG A 66 -4.74 -20.05 -9.19
CA ARG A 66 -4.08 -20.20 -7.88
C ARG A 66 -2.66 -19.61 -7.87
N ASP A 67 -1.89 -19.87 -8.91
CA ASP A 67 -0.54 -19.33 -9.14
C ASP A 67 -0.54 -17.80 -9.03
N ILE A 68 -1.42 -17.13 -9.78
CA ILE A 68 -1.54 -15.67 -9.78
C ILE A 68 -2.08 -15.14 -8.43
N GLY A 69 -3.10 -15.79 -7.88
CA GLY A 69 -3.68 -15.42 -6.58
C GLY A 69 -2.66 -15.45 -5.43
N LEU A 70 -1.74 -16.42 -5.45
CA LEU A 70 -0.64 -16.49 -4.49
C LEU A 70 0.35 -15.34 -4.65
N HIS A 71 0.67 -14.94 -5.89
CA HIS A 71 1.51 -13.76 -6.13
C HIS A 71 0.86 -12.49 -5.57
N PHE A 72 -0.44 -12.26 -5.83
CA PHE A 72 -1.16 -11.11 -5.25
C PHE A 72 -1.17 -11.15 -3.72
N THR A 73 -1.43 -12.31 -3.11
CA THR A 73 -1.47 -12.45 -1.65
C THR A 73 -0.12 -12.13 -1.01
N ARG A 74 0.97 -12.68 -1.57
CA ARG A 74 2.33 -12.41 -1.08
C ARG A 74 2.68 -10.94 -1.19
N LEU A 75 2.47 -10.34 -2.37
CA LEU A 75 2.81 -8.93 -2.62
C LEU A 75 1.94 -7.98 -1.80
N LEU A 76 0.67 -8.34 -1.53
CA LEU A 76 -0.20 -7.62 -0.62
C LEU A 76 0.38 -7.56 0.80
N ALA A 77 0.84 -8.69 1.34
CA ALA A 77 1.43 -8.75 2.67
C ALA A 77 2.69 -7.87 2.79
N GLU A 78 3.56 -7.91 1.77
CA GLU A 78 4.75 -7.05 1.71
C GLU A 78 4.38 -5.56 1.66
N SER A 79 3.31 -5.22 0.92
CA SER A 79 2.82 -3.84 0.81
C SER A 79 2.17 -3.34 2.09
N ALA A 80 1.45 -4.21 2.80
CA ALA A 80 0.87 -3.88 4.09
C ALA A 80 1.96 -3.53 5.11
N LYS A 81 3.06 -4.29 5.13
CA LYS A 81 4.22 -3.99 5.99
C LYS A 81 4.86 -2.64 5.64
N TYR A 82 5.02 -2.33 4.35
CA TYR A 82 5.53 -1.02 3.93
C TYR A 82 4.62 0.14 4.38
N LEU A 83 3.30 -0.05 4.33
CA LEU A 83 2.34 0.97 4.77
C LEU A 83 2.28 1.09 6.30
N GLU A 84 2.53 0.02 7.04
CA GLU A 84 2.69 0.07 8.49
C GLU A 84 3.84 1.01 8.88
N ASP A 85 4.98 0.92 8.20
CA ASP A 85 6.11 1.83 8.42
C ASP A 85 5.72 3.29 8.14
N ALA A 86 4.95 3.54 7.08
CA ALA A 86 4.44 4.87 6.76
C ALA A 86 3.49 5.40 7.85
N VAL A 87 2.59 4.54 8.37
CA VAL A 87 1.70 4.87 9.50
C VAL A 87 2.52 5.24 10.74
N ASN A 88 3.53 4.45 11.08
CA ASN A 88 4.39 4.70 12.23
C ASN A 88 5.11 6.05 12.13
N ILE A 89 5.59 6.43 10.94
CA ILE A 89 6.20 7.74 10.69
C ILE A 89 5.18 8.87 10.94
N MET A 90 3.97 8.75 10.41
CA MET A 90 2.97 9.80 10.59
C MET A 90 2.49 9.92 12.04
N ILE A 91 2.35 8.80 12.76
CA ILE A 91 2.01 8.80 14.19
C ILE A 91 3.11 9.52 14.97
N LYS A 92 4.38 9.17 14.73
CA LYS A 92 5.53 9.79 15.40
C LYS A 92 5.58 11.31 15.21
N ASN A 93 5.18 11.79 14.04
CA ASN A 93 5.14 13.22 13.72
C ASN A 93 3.81 13.92 14.07
N GLY A 94 2.83 13.20 14.66
CA GLY A 94 1.51 13.77 14.96
C GLY A 94 0.72 14.20 13.73
N TRP A 95 0.96 13.56 12.59
CA TRP A 95 0.30 13.88 11.31
C TRP A 95 -1.00 13.11 11.08
N MET A 96 -1.23 12.05 11.84
CA MET A 96 -2.48 11.28 11.80
C MET A 96 -3.57 11.94 12.62
N GLU A 97 -4.79 11.97 12.08
CA GLU A 97 -5.98 12.34 12.83
C GLU A 97 -6.32 11.22 13.83
N GLN A 98 -6.71 11.60 15.04
CA GLN A 98 -7.28 10.67 15.99
C GLN A 98 -8.79 10.57 15.72
N PRO A 99 -9.30 9.42 15.25
CA PRO A 99 -10.74 9.27 15.05
C PRO A 99 -11.46 9.31 16.42
N PRO A 100 -12.75 9.72 16.46
CA PRO A 100 -13.54 9.69 17.68
C PRO A 100 -13.47 8.32 18.36
N GLN A 101 -13.07 8.31 19.63
CA GLN A 101 -12.95 7.07 20.40
C GLN A 101 -14.31 6.71 21.00
N ALA A 102 -14.69 5.43 20.90
CA ALA A 102 -15.84 4.93 21.64
C ALA A 102 -15.56 5.00 23.15
N THR A 103 -16.56 5.36 23.95
CA THR A 103 -16.41 5.32 25.42
C THR A 103 -16.24 3.89 25.89
N VAL A 104 -15.16 3.64 26.65
CA VAL A 104 -14.90 2.32 27.26
C VAL A 104 -15.97 2.09 28.33
N ARG A 105 -16.90 1.15 28.11
CA ARG A 105 -18.02 0.88 29.03
C ARG A 105 -17.58 0.37 30.41
N ASN A 106 -16.38 -0.17 30.54
CA ASN A 106 -15.92 -0.80 31.78
C ASN A 106 -15.69 0.20 32.93
N THR A 107 -15.35 1.47 32.63
CA THR A 107 -15.16 2.50 33.67
C THR A 107 -16.46 3.07 34.24
N LEU A 108 -17.61 2.76 33.61
CA LEU A 108 -18.94 3.13 34.10
C LEU A 108 -19.52 2.09 35.07
N ALA A 109 -19.05 0.85 35.02
CA ALA A 109 -19.51 -0.24 35.88
C ALA A 109 -18.82 -0.25 37.26
N GLU A 110 -17.58 0.27 37.34
CA GLU A 110 -16.81 0.35 38.59
C GLU A 110 -17.17 1.57 39.46
N ASN A 111 -17.92 2.55 38.91
CA ASN A 111 -18.39 3.74 39.63
C ASN A 111 -19.85 3.63 40.08
N ARG A 112 -20.36 2.41 40.34
CA ARG A 112 -21.72 2.17 40.80
C ARG A 112 -21.77 1.39 42.11
#